data_AF-A0A1A9UXA5-F1
#
_entry.id   AF-A0A1A9UXA5-F1
#
_cell.length_a   1.000
_cell.length_b   1.000
_cell.length_c   1.000
_cell.angle_alpha   90.00
_cell.angle_beta   90.00
_cell.angle_gamma   90.00
#
_symmetry.space_group_name_H-M   'P 1'
#
loop_
_entity.id
_entity.type
_entity.pdbx_description
1 polymer ?
#
loop_
_entity_poly.entity_id
_entity_poly.type
_entity_poly.pdbx_seq_one_letter_code
_entity_poly.pdbx_strand_id
1 'polypeptide(L)'
;MHTLLLILLCRCFNLVARKANLFPQTLARIHIAEEMNQNIVDNFLTSCIRQPVQFTGRGFFTISNRTLFNIFSAVTTYLVILMQFKQLEENINHGQ
;
A
#
# COMPACT_ATOMS: atom_id res chain seq x y z
N MET A 1 -13.42 -5.67 14.86
CA MET A 1 -12.66 -4.47 15.30
C MET A 1 -11.29 -4.33 14.60
N HIS A 2 -10.44 -5.36 14.57
CA HIS A 2 -9.09 -5.24 13.98
C HIS A 2 -9.03 -5.06 12.45
N THR A 3 -9.96 -5.66 11.69
CA THR A 3 -10.03 -5.50 10.22
C THR A 3 -10.43 -4.09 9.79
N LEU A 4 -11.37 -3.46 10.51
CA LEU A 4 -11.78 -2.07 10.28
C LEU A 4 -10.63 -1.08 10.54
N LEU A 5 -9.86 -1.32 11.61
CA LEU A 5 -8.68 -0.51 11.94
C LEU A 5 -7.62 -0.60 10.82
N LEU A 6 -7.36 -1.82 10.32
CA LEU A 6 -6.38 -2.05 9.26
C LEU A 6 -6.79 -1.39 7.93
N ILE A 7 -8.08 -1.45 7.58
CA ILE A 7 -8.64 -0.76 6.42
C ILE A 7 -8.50 0.76 6.60
N LEU A 8 -8.87 1.30 7.76
CA LEU A 8 -8.78 2.73 8.04
C LEU A 8 -7.33 3.24 7.92
N LEU A 9 -6.37 2.52 8.53
CA LEU A 9 -4.95 2.86 8.44
C LEU A 9 -4.46 2.86 6.99
N CYS A 10 -4.77 1.84 6.20
CA CYS A 10 -4.39 1.83 4.79
C CYS A 10 -5.06 2.94 3.99
N ARG A 11 -6.31 3.30 4.28
CA ARG A 11 -6.98 4.42 3.61
C ARG A 11 -6.28 5.74 3.95
N CYS A 12 -5.91 5.96 5.20
CA CYS A 12 -5.14 7.13 5.62
C CYS A 12 -3.77 7.18 4.92
N PHE A 13 -3.01 6.08 4.93
CA PHE A 13 -1.70 6.03 4.26
C PHE A 13 -1.80 6.27 2.75
N ASN A 14 -2.77 5.66 2.07
CA ASN A 14 -2.98 5.89 0.64
C ASN A 14 -3.40 7.33 0.34
N LEU A 15 -4.25 7.95 1.17
CA LEU A 15 -4.68 9.33 1.00
C LEU A 15 -3.51 10.31 1.15
N VAL A 16 -2.70 10.13 2.20
CA VAL A 16 -1.54 10.99 2.46
C VAL A 16 -0.50 10.82 1.35
N ALA A 17 -0.19 9.58 0.93
CA ALA A 17 0.74 9.32 -0.16
C ALA A 17 0.26 9.95 -1.48
N ARG A 18 -1.02 9.79 -1.82
CA ARG A 18 -1.60 10.36 -3.04
C ARG A 18 -1.55 11.88 -3.01
N LYS A 19 -1.91 12.51 -1.89
CA LYS A 19 -1.90 13.98 -1.78
C LYS A 19 -0.47 14.53 -1.81
N ALA A 20 0.47 13.86 -1.18
CA ALA A 20 1.90 14.20 -1.25
C ALA A 20 2.45 14.09 -2.68
N ASN A 21 2.05 13.08 -3.45
CA ASN A 21 2.49 12.92 -4.84
C ASN A 21 1.84 13.89 -5.84
N LEU A 22 0.66 14.44 -5.52
CA LEU A 22 0.00 15.46 -6.34
C LEU A 22 0.56 16.87 -6.11
N PHE A 23 1.09 17.15 -4.91
CA PHE A 23 1.62 18.45 -4.55
C PHE A 23 2.75 18.96 -5.48
N PRO A 24 3.77 18.15 -5.83
CA PRO A 24 4.78 18.51 -6.83
C PRO A 24 4.18 18.94 -8.17
N GLN A 25 3.16 18.24 -8.66
CA GLN A 25 2.53 18.56 -9.94
C GLN A 25 1.79 19.91 -9.90
N THR A 26 1.11 20.20 -8.78
CA THR A 26 0.47 21.50 -8.56
C THR A 26 1.50 22.61 -8.41
N LEU A 27 2.58 22.35 -7.67
CA LEU A 27 3.66 23.31 -7.44
C LEU A 27 4.39 23.65 -8.75
N ALA A 28 4.71 22.65 -9.59
CA ALA A 28 5.31 22.84 -10.90
C ALA A 28 4.48 23.78 -11.79
N ARG A 29 3.14 23.69 -11.74
CA ARG A 29 2.25 24.56 -12.54
C ARG A 29 2.24 26.01 -12.05
N ILE A 30 2.31 26.23 -10.74
CA ILE A 30 2.32 27.58 -10.14
C ILE A 30 3.71 28.21 -10.28
N HIS A 31 4.77 27.41 -10.22
CA HIS A 31 6.14 27.89 -10.22
C HIS A 31 6.67 28.37 -11.58
N ILE A 32 6.04 27.97 -12.69
CA ILE A 32 6.33 28.53 -14.02
C ILE A 32 6.13 30.07 -14.07
N ALA A 33 5.44 30.65 -13.08
CA ALA A 33 5.19 32.09 -12.98
C ALA A 33 6.20 32.91 -12.16
N GLU A 34 7.14 32.31 -11.42
CA GLU A 34 8.01 33.04 -10.47
C GLU A 34 9.49 32.57 -10.53
N GLU A 35 10.40 33.42 -11.02
CA GLU A 35 11.80 33.06 -11.31
C GLU A 35 12.75 32.95 -10.10
N MET A 36 12.38 33.48 -8.93
CA MET A 36 13.35 33.76 -7.87
C MET A 36 13.90 32.52 -7.13
N ASN A 37 13.28 31.32 -7.29
CA ASN A 37 13.67 30.10 -6.55
C ASN A 37 13.66 28.80 -7.38
N GLN A 38 13.82 28.91 -8.70
CA GLN A 38 13.74 27.78 -9.67
C GLN A 38 14.58 26.57 -9.26
N ASN A 39 15.82 26.80 -8.81
CA ASN A 39 16.73 25.71 -8.49
C ASN A 39 16.27 24.86 -7.28
N ILE A 40 15.59 25.45 -6.30
CA ILE A 40 15.08 24.72 -5.12
C ILE A 40 13.85 23.91 -5.50
N VAL A 41 12.95 24.51 -6.29
CA VAL A 41 11.73 23.85 -6.75
C VAL A 41 12.08 22.72 -7.70
N ASP A 42 12.99 22.91 -8.65
CA ASP A 42 13.43 21.87 -9.58
C ASP A 42 14.08 20.68 -8.87
N ASN A 43 14.93 20.92 -7.87
CA ASN A 43 15.53 19.86 -7.07
C ASN A 43 14.47 19.08 -6.25
N PHE A 44 13.48 19.78 -5.70
CA PHE A 44 12.36 19.16 -5.00
C PHE A 44 11.48 18.34 -5.94
N LEU A 45 11.06 18.89 -7.08
CA LEU A 45 10.24 18.22 -8.08
C LEU A 45 10.95 16.98 -8.63
N THR A 46 12.24 17.11 -8.96
CA THR A 46 13.06 15.99 -9.43
C THR A 46 13.14 14.89 -8.38
N SER A 47 13.33 15.25 -7.11
CA SER A 47 13.34 14.29 -6.00
C SER A 47 11.99 13.61 -5.81
N CYS A 48 10.89 14.34 -5.89
CA CYS A 48 9.53 13.79 -5.77
C CYS A 48 9.12 12.90 -6.95
N ILE A 49 9.57 13.21 -8.17
CA ILE A 49 9.32 12.38 -9.35
C ILE A 49 10.13 11.09 -9.27
N ARG A 50 11.39 11.18 -8.83
CA ARG A 50 12.30 10.03 -8.72
C ARG A 50 11.94 9.11 -7.55
N GLN A 51 11.38 9.66 -6.48
CA GLN A 51 10.92 8.92 -5.30
C GLN A 51 9.52 9.38 -4.92
N PRO A 52 8.46 8.83 -5.56
CA PRO A 52 7.11 9.09 -5.10
C PRO A 52 6.97 8.63 -3.64
N VAL A 53 6.30 9.44 -2.83
CA VAL A 53 6.04 9.15 -1.42
C VAL A 53 5.26 7.85 -1.33
N GLN A 54 5.93 6.84 -0.79
CA GLN A 54 5.39 5.51 -0.54
C GLN A 54 5.64 5.17 0.91
N PHE A 55 4.60 4.77 1.63
CA PHE A 55 4.74 4.25 2.98
C PHE A 55 5.25 2.83 2.90
N THR A 56 6.39 2.53 3.52
CA THR A 56 6.97 1.18 3.55
C THR A 56 7.08 0.67 4.98
N GLY A 57 6.74 -0.59 5.22
CA GLY A 57 7.04 -1.27 6.47
C GLY A 57 8.52 -1.62 6.53
N ARG A 58 9.34 -0.75 7.16
CA ARG A 58 10.79 -0.95 7.34
C ARG A 58 11.57 -1.30 6.05
N GLY A 59 11.07 -0.87 4.89
CA GLY A 59 11.66 -1.13 3.57
C GLY A 59 11.35 -2.51 2.94
N PHE A 60 10.63 -3.40 3.63
CA PHE A 60 10.36 -4.76 3.13
C PHE A 60 9.14 -4.83 2.21
N PHE A 61 8.10 -4.03 2.49
CA PHE A 61 6.89 -3.99 1.68
C PHE A 61 6.24 -2.60 1.72
N THR A 62 5.68 -2.18 0.60
CA THR A 62 4.88 -0.96 0.52
C THR A 62 3.53 -1.18 1.20
N ILE A 63 3.09 -0.26 2.05
CA ILE A 63 1.78 -0.28 2.70
C ILE A 63 0.79 0.32 1.69
N SER A 64 0.09 -0.54 0.97
CA SER A 64 -0.86 -0.16 -0.08
C SER A 64 -2.09 -1.08 -0.06
N ASN A 65 -3.15 -0.70 -0.76
CA ASN A 65 -4.35 -1.55 -0.90
C ASN A 65 -4.03 -2.91 -1.52
N ARG A 66 -3.00 -2.99 -2.38
CA ARG A 66 -2.51 -4.24 -2.95
C ARG A 66 -1.90 -5.15 -1.89
N THR A 67 -1.14 -4.59 -0.96
CA THR A 67 -0.54 -5.34 0.14
C THR A 67 -1.59 -5.89 1.09
N LEU A 68 -2.65 -5.11 1.38
CA LEU A 68 -3.80 -5.64 2.11
C LEU A 68 -4.48 -6.79 1.38
N PHE A 69 -4.75 -6.61 0.08
CA PHE A 69 -5.34 -7.66 -0.74
C PHE A 69 -4.48 -8.94 -0.71
N ASN A 70 -3.15 -8.81 -0.81
CA ASN A 70 -2.24 -9.94 -0.72
C ASN A 70 -2.32 -10.64 0.64
N ILE A 71 -2.40 -9.88 1.75
CA ILE A 71 -2.57 -10.46 3.11
C ILE A 71 -3.90 -11.22 3.20
N PHE A 72 -5.00 -10.60 2.80
CA PHE A 72 -6.32 -11.24 2.82
C PHE A 72 -6.37 -12.48 1.93
N SER A 73 -5.77 -12.41 0.74
CA SER A 73 -5.66 -13.55 -0.17
C SER A 73 -4.86 -14.69 0.47
N ALA A 74 -3.70 -14.40 1.05
CA ALA A 74 -2.85 -15.41 1.71
C ALA A 74 -3.57 -16.08 2.89
N VAL A 75 -4.25 -15.30 3.73
CA VAL A 75 -5.07 -15.82 4.85
C VAL A 75 -6.18 -16.72 4.31
N THR A 76 -6.89 -16.31 3.26
CA THR A 76 -7.98 -17.10 2.66
C THR A 76 -7.44 -18.40 2.06
N THR A 77 -6.37 -18.34 1.28
CA THR A 77 -5.72 -19.52 0.69
C THR A 77 -5.29 -20.51 1.77
N TYR A 78 -4.68 -20.03 2.85
CA TYR A 78 -4.26 -20.88 3.96
C TYR A 78 -5.46 -21.58 4.64
N LEU A 79 -6.55 -20.86 4.91
CA LEU A 79 -7.75 -21.44 5.50
C LEU A 79 -8.38 -22.50 4.60
N VAL A 80 -8.43 -22.25 3.28
CA VAL A 80 -8.93 -23.22 2.30
C VAL A 80 -8.09 -24.50 2.30
N ILE A 81 -6.75 -24.37 2.33
CA ILE A 81 -5.84 -25.51 2.43
C ILE A 81 -6.11 -26.29 3.71
N LEU A 82 -6.22 -25.61 4.86
CA LEU A 82 -6.52 -26.26 6.14
C LEU A 82 -7.86 -27.00 6.12
N MET A 83 -8.90 -26.41 5.52
CA MET A 83 -10.21 -27.07 5.39
C MET A 83 -10.11 -28.34 4.54
N GLN A 84 -9.38 -28.30 3.43
CA GLN A 84 -9.14 -29.47 2.59
C GLN A 84 -8.41 -30.58 3.36
N PHE A 85 -7.36 -30.23 4.12
CA PHE A 85 -6.65 -31.20 4.96
C PHE A 85 -7.55 -31.80 6.04
N LYS A 86 -8.39 -30.99 6.69
CA LYS A 86 -9.30 -31.46 7.72
C LYS A 86 -10.37 -32.40 7.15
N GLN A 87 -10.95 -32.07 6.00
CA GLN A 87 -11.91 -32.94 5.32
C GLN A 87 -11.28 -34.27 4.90
N LEU A 88 -10.03 -34.26 4.45
CA LEU A 88 -9.29 -35.47 4.11
C LEU A 88 -9.12 -36.39 5.34
N GLU A 89 -8.74 -35.83 6.49
CA GLU A 89 -8.57 -36.57 7.74
C GLU A 89 -9.89 -37.19 8.24
N GLU A 90 -10.99 -36.42 8.21
CA GLU A 90 -12.31 -36.91 8.60
C GLU A 90 -12.81 -38.06 7.71
N ASN A 91 -12.57 -37.97 6.40
CA ASN A 91 -12.91 -39.02 5.44
C ASN A 91 -12.09 -40.30 5.65
N ILE A 92 -10.81 -40.18 6.00
CA ILE A 92 -9.96 -41.33 6.33
C ILE A 92 -10.48 -42.00 7.62
N ASN A 93 -10.85 -41.22 8.63
CA ASN A 93 -11.31 -41.74 9.92
C ASN A 93 -12.73 -42.34 9.88
N HIS A 94 -13.61 -41.91 8.96
CA HIS A 94 -14.95 -42.49 8.77
C HIS A 94 -14.97 -43.70 7.81
N GLY A 95 -13.87 -43.95 7.08
CA GLY A 95 -13.70 -45.10 6.19
C GLY A 95 -13.05 -46.32 6.85
N GLN A 96 -12.81 -46.29 8.16
CA GLN A 96 -12.29 -47.36 9.01
C GLN A 96 -13.38 -47.83 9.98
#